data_AF-A0A0W0TPV2-F1
#
_entry.id   AF-A0A0W0TPV2-F1
#
_cell.length_a   1.000
_cell.length_b   1.000
_cell.length_c   1.000
_cell.angle_alpha   90.00
_cell.angle_beta   90.00
_cell.angle_gamma   90.00
#
_symmetry.space_group_name_H-M   'P 1'
#
loop_
_entity.id
_entity.type
_entity.pdbx_description
1 polymer ?
#
loop_
_entity_poly.entity_id
_entity_poly.type
_entity_poly.pdbx_seq_one_letter_code
_entity_poly.pdbx_strand_id
1 'polypeptide(L)'
;MPASIVLLPFILFATNLIHERWGESANRHMVFYLVAVIVWFGSAVLMLIAMPSPMHDTADSLYITVMPRRIPVSIVAFGILFYVNARLLAVLRRLPRFGQPWSRILLANALAALFAGVVNHYLLTPAIFSDAQMHQLSRDSLTYLMLMGLPCLLVLCAVFHLTQQKYRG
;
A
#
# COMPACT_ATOMS: atom_id res chain seq x y z
N MET A 1 -0.53 -11.36 10.01
CA MET A 1 -0.48 -10.42 8.85
C MET A 1 -0.03 -9.03 9.29
N PRO A 2 1.29 -8.73 9.36
CA PRO A 2 1.75 -7.35 9.65
C PRO A 2 2.69 -6.74 8.58
N ALA A 3 3.37 -7.53 7.74
CA ALA A 3 4.49 -7.02 6.93
C ALA A 3 4.06 -6.16 5.72
N SER A 4 2.93 -6.47 5.09
CA SER A 4 2.47 -5.77 3.87
C SER A 4 1.98 -4.34 4.13
N ILE A 5 1.49 -4.03 5.34
CA ILE A 5 1.04 -2.68 5.72
C ILE A 5 2.24 -1.77 6.02
N VAL A 6 3.33 -2.33 6.56
CA VAL A 6 4.56 -1.57 6.86
C VAL A 6 5.27 -1.13 5.59
N LEU A 7 5.30 -1.98 4.55
CA LEU A 7 5.96 -1.66 3.28
C LEU A 7 5.14 -0.75 2.37
N LEU A 8 3.82 -0.71 2.54
CA LEU A 8 2.90 0.09 1.74
C LEU A 8 3.28 1.59 1.65
N PRO A 9 3.56 2.31 2.76
CA PRO A 9 3.98 3.71 2.69
C PRO A 9 5.28 3.91 1.92
N PHE A 10 6.22 2.95 1.96
CA PHE A 10 7.47 3.04 1.21
C PHE A 10 7.25 2.87 -0.30
N ILE A 11 6.40 1.91 -0.68
CA ILE A 11 6.03 1.68 -2.07
C ILE A 11 5.30 2.89 -2.63
N LEU A 12 4.34 3.44 -1.89
CA LEU A 12 3.62 4.65 -2.28
C LEU A 12 4.56 5.87 -2.39
N PHE A 13 5.50 6.02 -1.45
CA PHE A 13 6.52 7.05 -1.52
C PHE A 13 7.41 6.90 -2.77
N ALA A 14 7.85 5.69 -3.09
CA ALA A 14 8.64 5.43 -4.30
C ALA A 14 7.87 5.74 -5.59
N THR A 15 6.59 5.35 -5.67
CA THR A 15 5.73 5.70 -6.82
C THR A 15 5.55 7.21 -6.96
N ASN A 16 5.32 7.90 -5.84
CA ASN A 16 5.15 9.36 -5.82
C ASN A 16 6.44 10.09 -6.21
N LEU A 17 7.59 9.59 -5.75
CA LEU A 17 8.90 10.10 -6.13
C LEU A 17 9.15 9.93 -7.64
N ILE A 18 8.80 8.77 -8.18
CA ILE A 18 8.96 8.48 -9.60
C ILE A 18 8.07 9.38 -10.45
N HIS A 19 6.84 9.61 -10.00
CA HIS A 19 5.92 10.56 -10.63
C HIS A 19 6.47 12.00 -10.64
N GLU A 20 7.00 12.47 -9.52
CA GLU A 20 7.56 13.83 -9.44
C GLU A 20 8.77 14.00 -10.36
N ARG A 21 9.66 13.00 -10.40
CA ARG A 21 10.93 13.09 -11.13
C ARG A 21 10.85 12.75 -12.61
N TRP A 22 10.08 11.73 -12.99
CA TRP A 22 9.97 11.24 -14.37
C TRP A 22 8.56 11.39 -14.97
N GLY A 23 7.60 11.96 -14.22
CA GLY A 23 6.27 12.29 -14.71
C GLY A 23 5.25 11.14 -14.67
N GLU A 24 4.02 11.45 -15.10
CA GLU A 24 2.87 10.54 -15.03
C GLU A 24 3.06 9.28 -15.89
N SER A 25 3.78 9.36 -17.01
CA SER A 25 4.04 8.20 -17.88
C SER A 25 4.87 7.14 -17.15
N ALA A 26 6.00 7.51 -16.56
CA ALA A 26 6.85 6.59 -15.80
C ALA A 26 6.11 5.98 -14.60
N ASN A 27 5.33 6.80 -13.90
CA ASN A 27 4.53 6.33 -12.77
C ASN A 27 3.49 5.28 -13.19
N ARG A 28 2.84 5.44 -14.34
CA ARG A 28 1.87 4.44 -14.86
C ARG A 28 2.53 3.10 -15.14
N HIS A 29 3.72 3.08 -15.75
CA HIS A 29 4.47 1.85 -15.97
C HIS A 29 4.83 1.19 -14.64
N MET A 30 5.30 1.96 -13.66
CA MET A 30 5.62 1.42 -12.34
C MET A 30 4.40 0.82 -11.66
N VAL A 31 3.26 1.52 -11.65
CA VAL A 31 2.00 1.00 -11.08
C VAL A 31 1.59 -0.30 -11.77
N PHE A 32 1.71 -0.37 -13.10
CA PHE A 32 1.42 -1.59 -13.85
C PHE A 32 2.34 -2.75 -13.44
N TYR A 33 3.66 -2.53 -13.38
CA TYR A 33 4.61 -3.55 -12.91
C TYR A 33 4.30 -4.00 -11.48
N LEU A 34 3.95 -3.05 -10.61
CA LEU A 34 3.67 -3.34 -9.23
C LEU A 34 2.40 -4.20 -9.07
N VAL A 35 1.35 -3.89 -9.84
CA VAL A 35 0.14 -4.72 -9.91
C VAL A 35 0.46 -6.11 -10.47
N ALA A 36 1.27 -6.20 -11.53
CA ALA A 36 1.68 -7.48 -12.11
C ALA A 36 2.44 -8.35 -11.09
N VAL A 37 3.36 -7.76 -10.33
CA VAL A 37 4.10 -8.44 -9.25
C VAL A 37 3.17 -8.92 -8.15
N ILE A 38 2.20 -8.08 -7.74
CA ILE A 38 1.22 -8.44 -6.70
C ILE A 38 0.32 -9.60 -7.17
N VAL A 39 -0.12 -9.58 -8.43
CA VAL A 39 -0.89 -10.67 -9.05
C VAL A 39 -0.07 -11.95 -9.10
N TRP A 40 1.16 -11.88 -9.61
CA TRP A 40 2.05 -13.03 -9.73
C TRP A 40 2.34 -13.65 -8.36
N PHE A 41 2.76 -12.84 -7.38
CA PHE A 41 3.05 -13.32 -6.03
C PHE A 41 1.79 -13.88 -5.35
N GLY A 42 0.65 -13.18 -5.46
CA GLY A 42 -0.62 -13.67 -4.93
C GLY A 42 -1.04 -15.01 -5.53
N SER A 43 -0.87 -15.18 -6.84
CA SER A 43 -1.16 -16.44 -7.53
C SER A 43 -0.22 -17.58 -7.12
N ALA A 44 1.07 -17.30 -6.91
CA ALA A 44 2.03 -18.27 -6.43
C ALA A 44 1.68 -18.75 -5.00
N VAL A 45 1.26 -17.84 -4.13
CA VAL A 45 0.80 -18.18 -2.77
C VAL A 45 -0.47 -19.03 -2.82
N LEU A 46 -1.43 -18.68 -3.69
CA LEU A 46 -2.65 -19.49 -3.89
C LEU A 46 -2.30 -20.91 -4.37
N MET A 47 -1.36 -21.05 -5.30
CA MET A 47 -0.92 -22.35 -5.80
C MET A 47 -0.22 -23.17 -4.72
N LEU A 48 0.60 -22.53 -3.88
CA LEU A 48 1.27 -23.18 -2.75
C LEU A 48 0.26 -23.70 -1.70
N ILE A 49 -0.82 -22.95 -1.46
CA ILE A 49 -1.88 -23.37 -0.53
C ILE A 49 -2.74 -24.48 -1.12
N ALA A 50 -2.93 -24.48 -2.44
CA ALA A 50 -3.68 -25.52 -3.15
C ALA A 50 -2.90 -26.84 -3.29
N MET A 51 -1.58 -26.84 -3.08
CA MET A 51 -0.79 -28.07 -3.09
C MET A 51 -1.08 -28.88 -1.82
N PRO A 52 -1.50 -30.15 -1.95
CA PRO A 52 -1.72 -31.02 -0.80
C PRO A 52 -0.38 -31.28 -0.10
N SER A 53 -0.23 -30.77 1.12
CA SER A 53 0.95 -31.03 1.96
C SER A 53 0.71 -32.31 2.78
N PRO A 54 1.52 -33.37 2.61
CA PRO A 54 1.34 -34.64 3.31
C PRO A 54 1.73 -34.59 4.81
N MET A 55 2.21 -33.47 5.34
CA MET A 55 2.74 -33.37 6.71
C MET A 55 2.09 -32.32 7.61
N HIS A 56 1.10 -31.57 7.13
CA HIS A 56 0.46 -30.49 7.91
C HIS A 56 -1.07 -30.62 7.88
N ASP A 57 -1.60 -31.70 8.44
CA ASP A 57 -3.05 -31.89 8.66
C ASP A 57 -3.66 -30.85 9.64
N THR A 58 -2.82 -30.00 10.23
CA THR A 58 -3.18 -28.95 11.20
C THR A 58 -2.71 -27.55 10.80
N ALA A 59 -2.34 -27.30 9.54
CA ALA A 59 -2.28 -25.91 9.06
C ALA A 59 -3.72 -25.37 9.07
N ASP A 60 -4.08 -24.67 10.15
CA ASP A 60 -5.41 -24.17 10.53
C ASP A 60 -6.38 -24.15 9.36
N SER A 61 -7.46 -24.94 9.42
CA SER A 61 -8.55 -24.97 8.43
C SER A 61 -9.00 -23.55 7.99
N LEU A 62 -8.86 -22.57 8.90
CA LEU A 62 -9.00 -21.14 8.62
C LEU A 62 -8.07 -20.65 7.49
N TYR A 63 -6.78 -20.97 7.47
CA TYR A 63 -5.84 -20.51 6.46
C TYR A 63 -6.20 -21.01 5.05
N ILE A 64 -6.51 -22.30 4.91
CA ILE A 64 -6.90 -22.92 3.63
C ILE A 64 -8.24 -22.36 3.13
N THR A 65 -9.16 -21.98 4.03
CA THR A 65 -10.49 -21.47 3.64
C THR A 65 -10.50 -19.95 3.41
N VAL A 66 -9.70 -19.21 4.19
CA VAL A 66 -9.70 -17.74 4.22
C VAL A 66 -8.74 -17.15 3.20
N MET A 67 -7.52 -17.68 3.06
CA MET A 67 -6.54 -17.10 2.14
C MET A 67 -6.99 -17.07 0.68
N PRO A 68 -7.66 -18.12 0.14
CA PRO A 68 -8.14 -18.11 -1.25
C PRO A 68 -9.12 -16.98 -1.56
N ARG A 69 -9.92 -16.56 -0.58
CA ARG A 69 -10.84 -15.42 -0.72
C ARG A 69 -10.15 -14.09 -0.47
N ARG A 70 -9.21 -14.05 0.47
CA ARG A 70 -8.50 -12.82 0.86
C ARG A 70 -7.53 -12.32 -0.19
N ILE A 71 -6.77 -13.21 -0.83
CA ILE A 71 -5.72 -12.83 -1.78
C ILE A 71 -6.29 -12.04 -2.96
N PRO A 72 -7.35 -12.51 -3.67
CA PRO A 72 -7.96 -11.74 -4.77
C PRO A 72 -8.46 -10.36 -4.34
N VAL A 73 -9.14 -10.27 -3.19
CA VAL A 73 -9.63 -9.01 -2.64
C VAL A 73 -8.48 -8.06 -2.33
N SER A 74 -7.37 -8.58 -1.78
CA SER A 74 -6.16 -7.80 -1.49
C SER A 74 -5.51 -7.27 -2.78
N ILE A 75 -5.42 -8.11 -3.82
CA ILE A 75 -4.88 -7.71 -5.13
C ILE A 75 -5.68 -6.54 -5.71
N VAL A 76 -7.01 -6.65 -5.72
CA VAL A 76 -7.91 -5.60 -6.23
C VAL A 76 -7.78 -4.32 -5.39
N ALA A 77 -7.80 -4.46 -4.06
CA ALA A 77 -7.63 -3.35 -3.12
C ALA A 77 -6.34 -2.56 -3.37
N PHE A 78 -5.21 -3.27 -3.49
CA PHE A 78 -3.92 -2.64 -3.77
C PHE A 78 -3.87 -2.01 -5.16
N GLY A 79 -4.45 -2.66 -6.19
CA GLY A 79 -4.53 -2.10 -7.54
C GLY A 79 -5.30 -0.78 -7.58
N ILE A 80 -6.46 -0.71 -6.92
CA ILE A 80 -7.25 0.51 -6.79
C ILE A 80 -6.45 1.58 -6.04
N LEU A 81 -5.82 1.22 -4.92
CA LEU A 81 -5.01 2.14 -4.12
C LEU A 81 -3.88 2.79 -4.95
N PHE A 82 -3.10 2.01 -5.69
CA PHE A 82 -2.01 2.55 -6.51
C PHE A 82 -2.53 3.43 -7.65
N TYR A 83 -3.63 3.03 -8.29
CA TYR A 83 -4.26 3.83 -9.35
C TYR A 83 -4.79 5.16 -8.81
N VAL A 84 -5.52 5.14 -7.70
CA VAL A 84 -6.06 6.35 -7.05
C VAL A 84 -4.94 7.26 -6.60
N ASN A 85 -3.90 6.73 -5.95
CA ASN A 85 -2.74 7.51 -5.52
C ASN A 85 -2.03 8.19 -6.71
N ALA A 86 -1.83 7.46 -7.81
CA ALA A 86 -1.25 8.02 -9.04
C ALA A 86 -2.08 9.16 -9.64
N ARG A 87 -3.41 9.01 -9.66
CA ARG A 87 -4.34 10.05 -10.15
C ARG A 87 -4.40 11.26 -9.22
N LEU A 88 -4.43 11.03 -7.91
CA LEU A 88 -4.44 12.07 -6.90
C LEU A 88 -3.20 12.95 -7.02
N LEU A 89 -2.02 12.36 -7.22
CA LEU A 89 -0.78 13.10 -7.40
C LEU A 89 -0.79 13.91 -8.71
N ALA A 90 -1.35 13.37 -9.79
CA ALA A 90 -1.54 14.09 -11.05
C ALA A 90 -2.46 15.32 -10.89
N VAL A 91 -3.51 15.20 -10.07
CA VAL A 91 -4.42 16.31 -9.73
C VAL A 91 -3.71 17.35 -8.85
N LEU A 92 -3.00 16.91 -7.82
CA LEU A 92 -2.24 17.78 -6.91
C LEU A 92 -1.19 18.61 -7.64
N ARG A 93 -0.57 18.06 -8.69
CA ARG A 93 0.38 18.80 -9.53
C ARG A 93 -0.25 19.94 -10.32
N ARG A 94 -1.55 19.87 -10.63
CA ARG A 94 -2.29 20.92 -11.34
C ARG A 94 -2.81 22.02 -10.42
N LEU A 95 -2.80 21.81 -9.11
CA LEU A 95 -3.31 22.77 -8.13
C LEU A 95 -2.24 23.82 -7.76
N PRO A 96 -2.52 25.13 -7.93
CA PRO A 96 -1.54 26.19 -7.67
C PRO A 96 -1.15 26.32 -6.18
N ARG A 97 -1.99 25.82 -5.26
CA ARG A 97 -1.71 25.80 -3.81
C ARG A 97 -0.59 24.84 -3.41
N PHE A 98 -0.29 23.83 -4.21
CA PHE A 98 0.72 22.82 -3.90
C PHE A 98 1.96 22.99 -4.79
N GLY A 99 2.62 24.13 -4.64
CA GLY A 99 3.81 24.48 -5.42
C GLY A 99 5.05 23.66 -5.05
N GLN A 100 5.13 23.15 -3.82
CA GLN A 100 6.28 22.36 -3.35
C GLN A 100 6.06 20.86 -3.52
N PRO A 101 7.01 20.11 -4.09
CA PRO A 101 6.84 18.68 -4.39
C PRO A 101 6.73 17.80 -3.14
N TRP A 102 7.38 18.16 -2.03
CA TRP A 102 7.31 17.37 -0.79
C TRP A 102 5.92 17.38 -0.17
N SER A 103 5.19 18.50 -0.22
CA SER A 103 3.84 18.60 0.37
C SER A 103 2.83 17.79 -0.44
N ARG A 104 3.00 17.72 -1.76
CA ARG A 104 2.20 16.84 -2.63
C ARG A 104 2.43 15.37 -2.31
N ILE A 105 3.69 14.95 -2.16
CA ILE A 105 4.04 13.57 -1.80
C ILE A 105 3.49 13.21 -0.41
N LEU A 106 3.60 14.12 0.57
CA LEU A 106 3.12 13.88 1.92
C LEU A 106 1.59 13.74 1.95
N LEU A 107 0.87 14.65 1.28
CA LEU A 107 -0.59 14.61 1.21
C LEU A 107 -1.09 13.37 0.45
N ALA A 108 -0.48 13.04 -0.68
CA ALA A 108 -0.84 11.85 -1.45
C ALA A 108 -0.65 10.57 -0.63
N ASN A 109 0.47 10.45 0.09
CA ASN A 109 0.72 9.31 0.97
C ASN A 109 -0.24 9.26 2.17
N ALA A 110 -0.56 10.39 2.80
CA ALA A 110 -1.52 10.43 3.90
C ALA A 110 -2.91 9.97 3.46
N LEU A 111 -3.38 10.46 2.30
CA LEU A 111 -4.66 10.07 1.74
C LEU A 111 -4.67 8.60 1.29
N ALA A 112 -3.58 8.13 0.68
CA ALA A 112 -3.44 6.72 0.31
C ALA A 112 -3.44 5.80 1.54
N ALA A 113 -2.79 6.21 2.63
CA ALA A 113 -2.79 5.44 3.86
C ALA A 113 -4.17 5.39 4.55
N LEU A 114 -4.90 6.51 4.55
CA LEU A 114 -6.30 6.54 5.00
C LEU A 114 -7.18 5.64 4.13
N PHE A 115 -7.04 5.71 2.81
CA PHE A 115 -7.78 4.87 1.88
C PHE A 115 -7.46 3.39 2.09
N ALA A 116 -6.19 3.04 2.27
CA ALA A 116 -5.77 1.67 2.60
C ALA A 116 -6.41 1.18 3.91
N GLY A 117 -6.50 2.04 4.93
CA GLY A 117 -7.19 1.74 6.18
C GLY A 117 -8.68 1.45 5.98
N VAL A 118 -9.38 2.30 5.22
CA VAL A 118 -10.80 2.13 4.88
C VAL A 118 -11.02 0.85 4.09
N VAL A 119 -10.23 0.60 3.04
CA VAL A 119 -10.33 -0.63 2.23
C VAL A 119 -10.04 -1.87 3.06
N ASN A 120 -9.07 -1.81 3.97
CA ASN A 120 -8.83 -2.93 4.89
C ASN A 120 -10.06 -3.18 5.77
N HIS A 121 -10.61 -2.12 6.37
CA HIS A 121 -11.78 -2.20 7.26
C HIS A 121 -13.04 -2.72 6.55
N TYR A 122 -13.37 -2.21 5.36
CA TYR A 122 -14.64 -2.52 4.66
C TYR A 122 -14.57 -3.69 3.69
N LEU A 123 -13.42 -3.98 3.05
CA LEU A 123 -13.33 -5.07 2.07
C LEU A 123 -12.66 -6.32 2.63
N LEU A 124 -11.58 -6.16 3.42
CA LEU A 124 -10.75 -7.28 3.85
C LEU A 124 -11.19 -7.88 5.19
N THR A 125 -11.84 -7.08 6.04
CA THR A 125 -12.19 -7.48 7.40
C THR A 125 -13.54 -8.21 7.52
N PRO A 126 -14.62 -7.83 6.81
CA PRO A 126 -15.92 -8.51 6.90
C PRO A 126 -15.91 -9.93 6.33
N ALA A 127 -14.95 -10.22 5.45
CA ALA A 127 -14.82 -11.54 4.84
C ALA A 127 -14.21 -12.59 5.78
N ILE A 128 -13.69 -12.22 6.97
CA ILE A 128 -12.74 -13.06 7.72
C ILE A 128 -12.92 -13.08 9.24
N PHE A 129 -13.23 -11.95 9.90
CA PHE A 129 -13.15 -11.84 11.37
C PHE A 129 -14.49 -11.44 12.00
N SER A 130 -14.72 -11.76 13.28
CA SER A 130 -15.86 -11.26 14.05
C SER A 130 -15.67 -9.78 14.43
N ASP A 131 -16.75 -9.01 14.59
CA ASP A 131 -16.75 -7.55 14.81
C ASP A 131 -15.77 -7.07 15.90
N ALA A 132 -15.58 -7.87 16.95
CA ALA A 132 -14.65 -7.57 18.04
C ALA A 132 -13.17 -7.68 17.62
N GLN A 133 -12.81 -8.71 16.85
CA GLN A 133 -11.45 -8.89 16.32
C GLN A 133 -11.13 -7.86 15.22
N MET A 134 -12.15 -7.40 14.49
CA MET A 134 -12.02 -6.36 13.46
C MET A 134 -11.48 -5.04 14.03
N HIS A 135 -12.04 -4.59 15.15
CA HIS A 135 -11.66 -3.31 15.76
C HIS A 135 -10.24 -3.31 16.33
N GLN A 136 -9.77 -4.46 16.80
CA GLN A 136 -8.43 -4.60 17.35
C GLN A 136 -7.38 -4.65 16.24
N LEU A 137 -7.60 -5.45 15.19
CA LEU A 137 -6.69 -5.53 14.03
C LEU A 137 -6.58 -4.20 13.28
N SER A 138 -7.71 -3.49 13.13
CA SER A 138 -7.72 -2.16 12.52
C SER A 138 -6.93 -1.15 13.37
N ARG A 139 -7.11 -1.16 14.69
CA ARG A 139 -6.35 -0.29 15.61
C ARG A 139 -4.86 -0.59 15.56
N ASP A 140 -4.47 -1.86 15.61
CA ASP A 140 -3.06 -2.25 15.57
C ASP A 140 -2.42 -1.82 14.25
N SER A 141 -3.08 -2.05 13.12
CA SER A 141 -2.57 -1.62 11.80
C SER A 141 -2.37 -0.11 11.69
N LEU A 142 -3.30 0.68 12.24
CA LEU A 142 -3.22 2.13 12.25
C LEU A 142 -2.12 2.61 13.22
N THR A 143 -1.94 1.91 14.32
CA THR A 143 -0.89 2.16 15.31
C THR A 143 0.50 1.93 14.69
N TYR A 144 0.70 0.83 13.96
CA TYR A 144 1.96 0.57 13.23
C TYR A 144 2.21 1.60 12.12
N LEU A 145 1.18 2.01 11.39
CA LEU A 145 1.28 3.06 10.38
C LEU A 145 1.69 4.41 11.01
N MET A 146 1.15 4.76 12.17
CA MET A 146 1.46 6.00 12.90
C MET A 146 2.85 5.97 13.54
N LEU A 147 3.21 4.87 14.23
CA LEU A 147 4.46 4.75 14.98
C LEU A 147 5.69 4.51 14.10
N MET A 148 5.55 3.77 13.01
CA MET A 148 6.69 3.42 12.14
C MET A 148 6.56 4.08 10.76
N GLY A 149 5.37 4.05 10.17
CA GLY A 149 5.15 4.58 8.82
C GLY A 149 5.34 6.10 8.74
N LEU A 150 4.69 6.85 9.62
CA LEU A 150 4.71 8.32 9.62
C LEU A 150 6.13 8.91 9.84
N PRO A 151 6.90 8.52 10.89
CA PRO A 151 8.23 9.07 11.09
C PRO A 151 9.19 8.69 9.96
N CYS A 152 9.14 7.45 9.45
CA CYS A 152 9.94 7.07 8.27
C CYS A 152 9.59 7.91 7.04
N LEU A 153 8.31 8.18 6.82
CA LEU A 153 7.85 8.98 5.69
C LEU A 153 8.28 10.45 5.83
N LEU A 154 8.24 11.01 7.04
CA LEU A 154 8.76 12.34 7.34
C LEU A 154 10.28 12.43 7.11
N VAL A 155 11.05 11.43 7.53
CA VAL A 155 12.50 11.37 7.27
C VAL A 155 12.78 11.30 5.77
N LEU A 156 12.06 10.46 5.02
CA LEU A 156 12.20 10.36 3.57
C LEU A 156 11.84 11.68 2.86
N CYS A 157 10.77 12.35 3.29
CA CYS A 157 10.41 13.68 2.80
C CYS A 157 11.49 14.73 3.12
N ALA A 158 12.07 14.71 4.32
CA ALA A 158 13.13 15.64 4.73
C ALA A 158 14.41 15.42 3.91
N VAL A 159 14.83 14.17 3.72
CA VAL A 159 15.98 13.82 2.86
C VAL A 159 15.73 14.25 1.41
N PHE A 160 14.51 14.04 0.90
CA PHE A 160 14.15 14.49 -0.44
C PHE A 160 14.19 16.03 -0.56
N HIS A 161 13.70 16.76 0.44
CA HIS A 161 13.76 18.22 0.45
C HIS A 161 15.21 18.73 0.44
N LEU A 162 16.07 18.16 1.29
CA LEU A 162 17.50 18.51 1.36
C LEU A 162 18.24 18.21 0.05
N THR A 163 17.96 17.07 -0.58
CA THR A 163 18.56 16.72 -1.87
C THR A 163 18.09 17.64 -2.99
N GLN A 164 16.81 18.02 -3.04
CA GLN A 164 16.30 18.99 -4.02
C GLN A 164 16.97 20.36 -3.87
N GLN A 165 17.23 20.82 -2.64
CA GLN A 165 17.90 22.09 -2.38
C GLN A 165 19.37 22.08 -2.85
N LYS A 166 20.08 20.96 -2.66
CA LYS A 166 21.48 20.79 -3.06
C LYS A 166 21.69 20.80 -4.59
N TYR A 167 20.71 20.36 -5.37
CA TYR A 167 20.80 20.29 -6.84
C TYR A 167 20.18 21.49 -7.58
N ARG A 168 19.63 22.48 -6.84
CA ARG A 168 19.04 23.71 -7.40
C ARG A 168 19.90 24.97 -7.18
N GLY A 169 21.01 24.86 -6.45
CA GLY A 169 22.04 25.90 -6.36
C GLY A 169 23.23 25.56 -7.24
#